data_AF-A0A455UDJ5-F1
#
_entry.id   AF-A0A455UDJ5-F1
#
_cell.length_a   1.000
_cell.length_b   1.000
_cell.length_c   1.000
_cell.angle_alpha   90.00
_cell.angle_beta   90.00
_cell.angle_gamma   90.00
#
_symmetry.space_group_name_H-M   'P 1'
#
loop_
_entity.id
_entity.type
_entity.pdbx_description
1 polymer ?
#
loop_
_entity_poly.entity_id
_entity_poly.type
_entity_poly.pdbx_seq_one_letter_code
_entity_poly.pdbx_strand_id
1 'polypeptide(L)'
;MKLPSGGSIVIDHTEALVSIDINSARATRGSDIEETALQTNSEAADEIARQLRLRDIGGLVVIDFIDMGPARNQREVENRMRDALKLDRARVQIGRISRFGLMEMSRQRLRPSLGETSGVVCPRCNGQGTIRDVRSLSLSIMRLIEEEAMKRIARRSAPSCRYR
;
A
#
# COMPACT_ATOMS: atom_id res chain seq x y z
N MET A 1 -5.68 1.82 10.75
CA MET A 1 -4.24 2.07 11.04
C MET A 1 -4.06 3.56 11.23
N LYS A 2 -3.29 4.01 12.22
CA LYS A 2 -3.15 5.45 12.51
C LYS A 2 -2.14 6.12 11.60
N LEU A 3 -2.47 7.31 11.12
CA LEU A 3 -1.60 8.21 10.38
C LEU A 3 -0.84 9.14 11.33
N PRO A 4 0.32 9.69 10.92
CA PRO A 4 1.12 10.61 11.74
C PRO A 4 0.33 11.75 12.37
N SER A 5 -0.59 12.37 11.62
CA SER A 5 -1.40 13.50 12.08
C SER A 5 -2.70 13.10 12.80
N GLY A 6 -2.82 11.83 13.20
CA GLY A 6 -3.94 11.33 14.01
C GLY A 6 -5.14 10.82 13.20
N GLY A 7 -5.13 10.96 11.88
CA GLY A 7 -6.09 10.28 11.00
C GLY A 7 -5.93 8.76 11.02
N SER A 8 -6.76 8.06 10.25
CA SER A 8 -6.64 6.62 10.12
C SER A 8 -7.13 6.08 8.79
N ILE A 9 -6.49 5.01 8.32
CA ILE A 9 -6.93 4.26 7.15
C ILE A 9 -7.55 2.93 7.57
N VAL A 10 -8.65 2.57 6.92
CA VAL A 10 -9.34 1.27 7.05
C VAL A 10 -9.22 0.54 5.72
N ILE A 11 -8.91 -0.76 5.77
CA ILE A 11 -8.74 -1.58 4.57
C ILE A 11 -9.67 -2.78 4.69
N ASP A 12 -10.65 -2.85 3.81
CA ASP A 12 -11.66 -3.91 3.77
C ASP A 12 -11.52 -4.73 2.50
N HIS A 13 -11.55 -6.04 2.67
CA HIS A 13 -11.42 -6.98 1.56
C HIS A 13 -12.82 -7.48 1.22
N THR A 14 -13.18 -7.36 -0.05
CA THR A 14 -14.42 -7.92 -0.61
C THR A 14 -14.06 -9.06 -1.57
N GLU A 15 -15.08 -9.69 -2.14
CA GLU A 15 -14.90 -10.75 -3.13
C GLU A 15 -14.15 -10.27 -4.38
N ALA A 16 -14.50 -9.09 -4.89
CA ALA A 16 -14.00 -8.61 -6.18
C ALA A 16 -12.86 -7.57 -6.05
N LEU A 17 -12.85 -6.80 -4.95
CA LEU A 17 -11.93 -5.68 -4.78
C LEU A 17 -11.55 -5.45 -3.32
N VAL A 18 -10.54 -4.62 -3.12
CA VAL A 18 -10.18 -4.10 -1.79
C VAL A 18 -10.60 -2.65 -1.72
N SER A 19 -11.43 -2.29 -0.73
CA SER A 19 -11.81 -0.92 -0.46
C SER A 19 -10.95 -0.34 0.66
N ILE A 20 -10.53 0.91 0.49
CA ILE A 20 -9.73 1.64 1.47
C ILE A 20 -10.46 2.94 1.80
N ASP A 21 -10.75 3.15 3.08
CA ASP A 21 -11.41 4.34 3.59
C ASP A 21 -10.46 5.18 4.45
N ILE A 22 -10.55 6.51 4.36
CA ILE A 22 -9.66 7.45 5.02
C ILE A 22 -10.47 8.35 5.96
N ASN A 23 -10.16 8.25 7.25
CA ASN A 23 -10.77 9.05 8.29
C ASN A 23 -9.78 10.11 8.81
N SER A 24 -10.17 11.38 8.85
CA SER A 24 -9.37 12.42 9.49
C SER A 24 -9.42 12.32 11.02
N ALA A 25 -8.41 12.86 11.69
CA ALA A 25 -8.54 13.21 13.10
C ALA A 25 -9.59 14.30 13.24
N ARG A 26 -10.35 14.32 14.36
CA ARG A 26 -11.24 15.44 14.69
C ARG A 26 -10.46 16.75 14.66
N ALA A 27 -10.60 17.54 13.59
CA ALA A 27 -10.04 18.87 13.47
C ALA A 27 -11.14 19.90 13.72
N THR A 28 -10.94 20.73 14.74
CA THR A 28 -11.83 21.79 15.18
C THR A 28 -11.36 23.13 14.60
N ARG A 29 -12.04 23.64 13.57
CA ARG A 29 -12.15 25.05 13.06
C ARG A 29 -12.04 25.12 11.52
N GLY A 30 -12.91 25.93 10.90
CA GLY A 30 -13.33 25.81 9.51
C GLY A 30 -12.36 26.19 8.38
N SER A 31 -11.35 27.03 8.63
CA SER A 31 -10.35 27.39 7.60
C SER A 31 -9.34 26.28 7.33
N ASP A 32 -9.07 25.45 8.34
CA ASP A 32 -8.00 24.46 8.30
C ASP A 32 -8.50 23.12 7.75
N ILE A 33 -9.78 23.01 7.38
CA ILE A 33 -10.40 21.75 6.96
C ILE A 33 -9.82 21.28 5.62
N GLU A 34 -9.69 22.17 4.63
CA GLU A 34 -9.16 21.80 3.31
C GLU A 34 -7.68 21.41 3.38
N GLU A 35 -6.89 22.13 4.16
CA GLU A 35 -5.47 21.84 4.38
C GLU A 35 -5.30 20.53 5.16
N THR A 36 -6.11 20.31 6.20
CA THR A 36 -6.14 19.05 6.94
C THR A 36 -6.53 17.87 6.06
N ALA A 37 -7.51 18.05 5.15
CA ALA A 37 -7.92 17.01 4.21
C ALA A 37 -6.79 16.66 3.24
N LEU A 38 -6.14 17.67 2.64
CA LEU A 38 -5.00 17.45 1.75
C LEU A 38 -3.84 16.75 2.47
N GLN A 39 -3.50 17.21 3.68
CA GLN A 39 -2.44 16.61 4.49
C GLN A 39 -2.76 15.15 4.85
N THR A 40 -3.97 14.89 5.35
CA THR A 40 -4.41 13.54 5.74
C THR A 40 -4.42 12.60 4.53
N ASN A 41 -4.92 13.05 3.38
CA ASN A 41 -4.93 12.26 2.14
C ASN A 41 -3.50 11.98 1.64
N SER A 42 -2.58 12.93 1.78
CA SER A 42 -1.17 12.75 1.39
C SER A 42 -0.45 11.74 2.28
N GLU A 43 -0.67 11.80 3.60
CA GLU A 43 -0.17 10.80 4.55
C GLU A 43 -0.78 9.42 4.28
N ALA A 44 -2.08 9.38 3.98
CA ALA A 44 -2.78 8.17 3.62
C ALA A 44 -2.22 7.53 2.35
N ALA A 45 -1.91 8.30 1.31
CA ALA A 45 -1.32 7.80 0.07
C ALA A 45 0.01 7.05 0.31
N ASP A 46 0.88 7.62 1.14
CA ASP A 46 2.17 6.99 1.51
C ASP A 46 1.95 5.68 2.28
N GLU A 47 1.06 5.71 3.27
CA GLU A 47 0.77 4.56 4.10
C GLU A 47 0.06 3.45 3.31
N ILE A 48 -0.87 3.79 2.41
CA ILE A 48 -1.53 2.86 1.50
C ILE A 48 -0.49 2.17 0.63
N ALA A 49 0.40 2.92 -0.03
CA ALA A 49 1.46 2.34 -0.87
C ALA A 49 2.34 1.36 -0.07
N ARG A 50 2.67 1.71 1.17
CA ARG A 50 3.43 0.85 2.08
C ARG A 50 2.66 -0.43 2.44
N GLN A 51 1.37 -0.32 2.77
CA GLN A 51 0.51 -1.45 3.15
C GLN A 51 0.28 -2.40 1.99
N LEU A 52 0.05 -1.90 0.78
CA LEU A 52 -0.09 -2.72 -0.42
C LEU A 52 1.13 -3.63 -0.63
N ARG A 53 2.35 -3.10 -0.42
CA ARG A 53 3.59 -3.88 -0.49
C ARG A 53 3.74 -4.88 0.66
N LEU A 54 3.49 -4.46 1.90
CA LEU A 54 3.70 -5.30 3.08
C LEU A 54 2.71 -6.47 3.17
N ARG A 55 1.47 -6.25 2.76
CA ARG A 55 0.41 -7.24 2.78
C ARG A 55 0.28 -8.02 1.48
N ASP A 56 1.05 -7.62 0.46
CA ASP A 56 0.95 -8.12 -0.92
C ASP A 56 -0.48 -8.10 -1.47
N ILE A 57 -1.19 -6.98 -1.21
CA ILE A 57 -2.54 -6.76 -1.72
C ILE A 57 -2.45 -6.56 -3.24
N GLY A 58 -3.23 -7.31 -4.00
CA GLY A 58 -3.29 -7.17 -5.46
C GLY A 58 -4.66 -7.52 -6.02
N GLY A 59 -4.89 -7.15 -7.26
CA GLY A 59 -6.23 -7.07 -7.86
C GLY A 59 -6.70 -5.62 -7.94
N LEU A 60 -8.02 -5.44 -7.99
CA LEU A 60 -8.65 -4.13 -8.00
C LEU A 60 -8.69 -3.54 -6.59
N VAL A 61 -8.25 -2.29 -6.46
CA VAL A 61 -8.29 -1.52 -5.22
C VAL A 61 -9.01 -0.21 -5.49
N VAL A 62 -9.93 0.14 -4.60
CA VAL A 62 -10.68 1.40 -4.62
C VAL A 62 -10.36 2.15 -3.34
N ILE A 63 -9.95 3.41 -3.48
CA ILE A 63 -9.57 4.28 -2.36
C ILE A 63 -10.57 5.43 -2.29
N ASP A 64 -11.20 5.59 -1.14
CA ASP A 64 -12.08 6.70 -0.81
C ASP A 64 -11.28 7.78 -0.08
N PHE A 65 -10.89 8.82 -0.81
CA PHE A 65 -10.17 9.97 -0.24
C PHE A 65 -11.17 10.96 0.36
N ILE A 66 -10.74 11.66 1.41
CA ILE A 66 -11.53 12.76 1.96
C ILE A 66 -11.77 13.80 0.86
N ASP A 67 -13.01 14.24 0.72
CA ASP A 67 -13.41 15.22 -0.29
C ASP A 67 -12.52 16.47 -0.27
N MET A 68 -12.06 16.87 -1.46
CA MET A 68 -11.25 18.06 -1.69
C MET A 68 -11.95 18.93 -2.73
N GLY A 69 -12.29 20.17 -2.35
CA GLY A 69 -12.91 21.14 -3.26
C GLY A 69 -11.98 21.53 -4.43
N PRO A 70 -10.73 21.97 -4.16
CA PRO A 70 -9.82 22.37 -5.22
C PRO A 70 -9.27 21.17 -6.02
N ALA A 71 -9.42 21.21 -7.35
CA ALA A 71 -8.86 20.18 -8.25
C ALA A 71 -7.32 20.10 -8.20
N ARG A 72 -6.65 21.17 -7.73
CA ARG A 72 -5.20 21.17 -7.49
C ARG A 72 -4.82 20.16 -6.40
N ASN A 73 -5.58 20.12 -5.31
CA ASN A 73 -5.33 19.25 -4.16
C ASN A 73 -5.52 17.78 -4.56
N GLN A 74 -6.55 17.49 -5.35
CA GLN A 74 -6.77 16.17 -5.94
C GLN A 74 -5.55 15.69 -6.77
N ARG A 75 -5.03 16.54 -7.66
CA ARG A 75 -3.83 16.23 -8.46
C ARG A 75 -2.58 16.02 -7.60
N GLU A 76 -2.46 16.76 -6.51
CA GLU A 76 -1.33 16.62 -5.58
C GLU A 76 -1.35 15.25 -4.90
N VAL A 77 -2.51 14.81 -4.41
CA VAL A 77 -2.71 13.47 -3.85
C VAL A 77 -2.48 12.39 -4.91
N GLU A 78 -2.99 12.56 -6.14
CA GLU A 78 -2.74 11.63 -7.25
C GLU A 78 -1.24 11.46 -7.55
N ASN A 79 -0.50 12.57 -7.59
CA ASN A 79 0.94 12.57 -7.81
C ASN A 79 1.68 11.91 -6.64
N ARG A 80 1.28 12.21 -5.40
CA ARG A 80 1.85 11.58 -4.20
C ARG A 80 1.66 10.07 -4.23
N MET A 81 0.47 9.60 -4.58
CA MET A 81 0.15 8.18 -4.72
C MET A 81 1.01 7.51 -5.79
N ARG A 82 1.18 8.14 -6.97
CA ARG A 82 2.10 7.65 -8.01
C ARG A 82 3.53 7.56 -7.50
N ASP A 83 4.03 8.59 -6.84
CA ASP A 83 5.40 8.63 -6.32
C ASP A 83 5.65 7.56 -5.27
N ALA A 84 4.72 7.36 -4.34
CA ALA A 84 4.82 6.35 -3.29
C ALA A 84 4.82 4.90 -3.84
N LEU A 85 4.17 4.68 -4.99
CA LEU A 85 4.10 3.40 -5.67
C LEU A 85 5.24 3.13 -6.67
N LYS A 86 6.07 4.12 -7.02
CA LYS A 86 7.25 3.91 -7.89
C LYS A 86 8.23 2.87 -7.35
N LEU A 87 8.28 2.70 -6.02
CA LEU A 87 9.13 1.73 -5.34
C LEU A 87 8.51 0.32 -5.29
N ASP A 88 7.28 0.14 -5.75
CA ASP A 88 6.65 -1.17 -5.80
C ASP A 88 7.26 -2.03 -6.91
N ARG A 89 7.51 -3.30 -6.60
CA ARG A 89 8.01 -4.28 -7.58
C ARG A 89 6.88 -4.76 -8.50
N ALA A 90 5.63 -4.65 -8.06
CA ALA A 90 4.47 -5.06 -8.84
C ALA A 90 4.14 -4.02 -9.92
N ARG A 91 3.61 -4.47 -11.07
CA ARG A 91 3.02 -3.55 -12.03
C ARG A 91 1.76 -2.94 -11.42
N VAL A 92 1.71 -1.62 -11.36
CA VAL A 92 0.56 -0.88 -10.84
C VAL A 92 0.00 0.04 -11.92
N GLN A 93 -1.32 0.07 -12.06
CA GLN A 93 -2.03 1.06 -12.86
C GLN A 93 -2.91 1.89 -11.93
N ILE A 94 -2.77 3.21 -12.00
CA ILE A 94 -3.48 4.15 -11.13
C ILE A 94 -4.32 5.06 -12.01
N GLY A 95 -5.61 5.10 -11.72
CA GLY A 95 -6.57 6.02 -12.32
C GLY A 95 -6.41 7.45 -11.79
N ARG A 96 -7.41 8.28 -12.09
CA ARG A 96 -7.60 9.59 -11.46
C ARG A 96 -8.69 9.48 -10.41
N ILE A 97 -8.78 10.46 -9.53
CA ILE A 97 -9.93 10.60 -8.64
C ILE A 97 -11.17 10.85 -9.51
N SER A 98 -12.17 9.99 -9.35
CA SER A 98 -13.42 10.03 -10.09
C SER A 98 -14.29 11.21 -9.64
N ARG A 99 -15.40 11.43 -10.34
CA ARG A 99 -16.40 12.42 -9.92
C ARG A 99 -17.07 12.08 -8.60
N PHE A 100 -16.95 10.83 -8.15
CA PHE A 100 -17.51 10.35 -6.89
C PHE A 100 -16.48 10.38 -5.75
N GLY A 101 -15.31 11.01 -5.92
CA GLY A 101 -14.26 11.07 -4.89
C GLY A 101 -13.38 9.82 -4.80
N LEU A 102 -13.74 8.75 -5.52
CA LEU A 102 -13.03 7.48 -5.49
C LEU A 102 -11.84 7.44 -6.45
N MET A 103 -10.71 6.91 -6.02
CA MET A 103 -9.59 6.54 -6.87
C MET A 103 -9.54 5.03 -7.10
N GLU A 104 -9.52 4.62 -8.36
CA GLU A 104 -9.36 3.23 -8.76
C GLU A 104 -7.91 2.93 -9.13
N MET A 105 -7.42 1.76 -8.70
CA MET A 105 -6.12 1.26 -9.13
C MET A 105 -6.12 -0.26 -9.26
N SER A 106 -5.27 -0.78 -10.14
CA SER A 106 -4.99 -2.20 -10.26
C SER A 106 -3.54 -2.48 -9.90
N ARG A 107 -3.30 -3.50 -9.07
CA ARG A 107 -1.95 -3.94 -8.71
C ARG A 107 -1.79 -5.40 -9.07
N GLN A 108 -0.77 -5.72 -9.87
CA GLN A 108 -0.43 -7.09 -10.23
C GLN A 108 -0.10 -7.90 -8.97
N ARG A 109 -0.75 -9.05 -8.82
CA ARG A 109 -0.37 -10.03 -7.80
C ARG A 109 0.96 -10.67 -8.21
N LEU A 110 2.00 -10.46 -7.43
CA LEU A 110 3.33 -11.04 -7.69
C LEU A 110 3.43 -12.51 -7.29
N ARG A 111 2.58 -12.94 -6.36
CA ARG A 111 2.48 -14.33 -5.89
C ARG A 111 1.00 -14.72 -5.87
N PRO A 112 0.66 -16.00 -6.12
CA PRO A 112 -0.65 -16.52 -5.77
C PRO A 112 -0.91 -16.23 -4.29
N SER A 113 -2.11 -15.76 -3.95
CA SER A 113 -2.49 -15.52 -2.57
C SER A 113 -2.36 -16.82 -1.78
N LEU A 114 -1.34 -16.90 -0.90
CA LEU A 114 -1.18 -18.03 0.03
C LEU A 114 -2.42 -18.28 0.91
N GLY A 115 -3.34 -17.32 0.96
CA GLY A 115 -4.65 -17.44 1.60
C GLY A 115 -5.61 -18.44 0.93
N GLU A 116 -5.37 -18.85 -0.31
CA GLU A 116 -6.18 -19.88 -0.98
C GLU A 116 -5.64 -21.30 -0.77
N THR A 117 -4.45 -21.50 -0.20
CA THR A 117 -3.86 -22.84 -0.13
C THR A 117 -3.53 -23.36 1.26
N SER A 118 -3.24 -22.55 2.28
CA SER A 118 -3.03 -23.07 3.67
C SER A 118 -3.01 -21.95 4.71
N GLY A 119 -4.15 -21.61 5.33
CA GLY A 119 -4.16 -20.63 6.42
C GLY A 119 -5.40 -20.70 7.31
N VAL A 120 -5.21 -20.44 8.60
CA VAL A 120 -6.29 -20.33 9.59
C VAL A 120 -6.72 -18.87 9.68
N VAL A 121 -8.01 -18.62 9.88
CA VAL A 121 -8.55 -17.28 10.13
C VAL A 121 -7.83 -16.66 11.33
N CYS A 122 -7.27 -15.46 11.18
CA CYS A 122 -6.49 -14.84 12.25
C CYS A 122 -7.40 -14.50 13.46
N PRO A 123 -7.17 -15.09 14.65
CA PRO A 123 -7.95 -14.80 15.85
C PRO A 123 -7.62 -13.43 16.43
N ARG A 124 -6.54 -12.77 15.96
CA ARG A 124 -6.11 -11.45 16.44
C ARG A 124 -6.82 -10.28 15.76
N CYS A 125 -7.27 -10.48 14.51
CA CYS A 125 -8.03 -9.49 13.75
C CYS A 125 -9.39 -10.02 13.24
N ASN A 126 -9.84 -11.14 13.81
CA ASN A 126 -11.17 -11.72 13.62
C ASN A 126 -11.63 -11.88 12.16
N GLY A 127 -10.75 -12.35 11.28
CA GLY A 127 -11.10 -12.54 9.85
C GLY A 127 -10.56 -11.51 8.88
N GLN A 128 -10.08 -10.35 9.35
CA GLN A 128 -9.44 -9.35 8.47
C GLN A 128 -8.07 -9.79 7.91
N GLY A 129 -7.57 -10.95 8.32
CA GLY A 129 -6.33 -11.53 7.82
C GLY A 129 -6.30 -13.03 8.06
N THR A 130 -5.39 -13.70 7.35
CA THR A 130 -5.12 -15.13 7.53
C THR A 130 -3.76 -15.31 8.19
N ILE A 131 -3.67 -16.24 9.13
CA ILE A 131 -2.38 -16.73 9.62
C ILE A 131 -1.85 -17.67 8.55
N ARG A 132 -0.68 -17.33 7.99
CA ARG A 132 0.02 -18.19 7.05
C ARG A 132 0.45 -19.47 7.74
N ASP A 133 0.28 -20.61 7.09
CA ASP A 133 0.83 -21.88 7.57
C ASP A 133 2.35 -21.79 7.78
N VAL A 134 2.85 -22.54 8.77
CA VAL A 134 4.26 -22.55 9.15
C VAL A 134 5.14 -22.87 7.94
N ARG A 135 4.75 -23.83 7.10
CA ARG A 135 5.54 -24.22 5.91
C ARG A 135 5.64 -23.07 4.91
N SER A 136 4.52 -22.38 4.68
CA SER A 136 4.43 -21.22 3.80
C SER A 136 5.30 -20.06 4.30
N LEU A 137 5.25 -19.78 5.61
CA LEU A 137 6.10 -18.77 6.24
C LEU A 137 7.59 -19.13 6.12
N SER A 138 7.95 -20.38 6.40
CA SER A 138 9.34 -20.88 6.29
C SER A 138 9.88 -20.72 4.86
N LEU A 139 9.10 -21.11 3.84
CA LEU A 139 9.47 -20.95 2.44
C LEU A 139 9.66 -19.47 2.06
N SER A 140 8.79 -18.59 2.55
CA SER A 140 8.92 -17.14 2.31
C SER A 140 10.18 -16.56 2.94
N ILE A 141 10.54 -17.00 4.16
CA ILE A 141 11.77 -16.58 4.85
C ILE A 141 13.00 -17.11 4.09
N MET A 142 13.00 -18.37 3.68
CA MET A 142 14.10 -18.95 2.90
C MET A 142 14.36 -18.18 1.61
N ARG A 143 13.31 -17.84 0.85
CA ARG A 143 13.44 -17.04 -0.39
C ARG A 143 14.00 -15.64 -0.14
N LEU A 144 13.61 -15.00 0.97
CA LEU A 144 14.15 -13.69 1.34
C LEU A 144 15.65 -13.77 1.67
N ILE A 145 16.06 -14.82 2.37
CA ILE A 145 17.48 -15.10 2.65
C ILE A 145 18.24 -15.32 1.34
N GLU A 146 17.67 -16.10 0.42
CA GLU A 146 18.26 -16.39 -0.88
C GLU A 146 18.41 -15.13 -1.75
N GLU A 147 17.35 -14.32 -1.87
CA GLU A 147 17.39 -13.04 -2.60
C GLU A 147 18.50 -12.12 -2.04
N GLU A 148 18.65 -12.05 -0.72
CA GLU A 148 19.66 -11.19 -0.09
C GLU A 148 21.08 -11.76 -0.23
N ALA A 149 21.23 -13.08 -0.19
CA ALA A 149 22.49 -13.76 -0.47
C ALA A 149 22.94 -13.51 -1.92
N MET A 150 22.03 -13.58 -2.89
CA MET A 150 22.32 -13.33 -4.30
C MET A 150 22.77 -11.89 -4.57
N LYS A 151 22.16 -10.89 -3.92
CA LYS A 151 22.62 -9.49 -4.03
C LYS A 151 24.04 -9.30 -3.47
N ARG A 152 24.39 -9.99 -2.38
CA ARG A 152 25.73 -9.98 -1.80
C ARG A 152 26.77 -10.59 -2.74
N ILE A 153 26.41 -11.68 -3.43
CA ILE A 153 27.26 -12.31 -4.43
C ILE A 153 27.47 -11.36 -5.62
N ALA A 154 26.41 -10.77 -6.16
CA ALA A 154 26.49 -9.81 -7.26
C ALA A 154 27.34 -8.56 -6.91
N ARG A 155 27.32 -8.11 -5.65
CA ARG A 155 28.18 -7.00 -5.18
C ARG A 155 29.65 -7.38 -5.02
N ARG A 156 29.97 -8.67 -4.83
CA ARG A 156 31.35 -9.17 -4.74
C ARG A 156 31.99 -9.44 -6.10
N SER A 157 31.20 -9.67 -7.14
CA SER A 157 31.68 -9.93 -8.51
C SER A 157 31.79 -8.67 -9.38
N ALA A 158 31.54 -7.47 -8.85
CA ALA A 158 31.91 -6.24 -9.54
C ALA A 158 33.45 -6.11 -9.54
N PRO A 159 34.12 -6.13 -10.71
CA PRO A 159 35.56 -6.02 -10.78
C PRO A 159 35.97 -4.64 -10.26
N SER A 160 36.90 -4.62 -9.30
CA SER A 160 37.52 -3.38 -8.85
C SER A 160 38.19 -2.71 -10.04
N CYS A 161 37.66 -1.57 -10.47
CA CYS A 161 38.35 -0.64 -11.34
C CYS A 161 39.74 -0.35 -10.72
N ARG A 162 40.80 -0.89 -11.31
CA ARG A 162 42.17 -0.42 -11.08
C ARG A 162 42.62 0.31 -12.32
N TYR A 163 42.69 1.62 -12.21
CA TYR A 163 43.41 2.51 -13.11
C TYR A 163 44.85 2.01 -13.28
N ARG A 164 45.25 1.69 -14.52
CA ARG A 164 46.59 1.93 -15.08
C ARG A 164 46.58 1.73 -16.58
#